data_AF-A0A6C0E8I1-F1
#
_entry.id   AF-A0A6C0E8I1-F1
#
_cell.length_a   1.000
_cell.length_b   1.000
_cell.length_c   1.000
_cell.angle_alpha   90.00
_cell.angle_beta   90.00
_cell.angle_gamma   90.00
#
_symmetry.space_group_name_H-M   'P 1'
#
loop_
_entity.id
_entity.type
_entity.pdbx_description
1 polymer ?
#
loop_
_entity_poly.entity_id
_entity_poly.type
_entity_poly.pdbx_seq_one_letter_code
_entity_poly.pdbx_strand_id
1 'polypeptide(L)'
;MNSETITQFIDIVKSIENDRIILLKNREVIRWITGDTTFLPEIEKKNKTNDMKKYKLLEDEWGQGVLKVRRPDLKLEKQWTTKFGEHICEEFCILLGKTPVRPGTKNGYQPDTETEDAIWEAKTQTYFTDGTAGEKILGTPFKYADIPELYGKPLKILCIGQAEHLSRNKYGNLFGDKTSINKQKIIDMYKSMGIEWIGATDLIQQIIANNSL
;
A
#
# COMPACT_ATOMS: atom_id res chain seq x y z
N MET A 1 -3.87 -12.48 7.40
CA MET A 1 -5.16 -12.03 7.95
C MET A 1 -6.20 -13.11 7.66
N ASN A 2 -7.13 -13.40 8.58
CA ASN A 2 -8.11 -14.48 8.37
C ASN A 2 -9.35 -13.96 7.58
N SER A 3 -10.19 -14.88 7.10
CA SER A 3 -11.38 -14.55 6.30
C SER A 3 -12.43 -13.74 7.07
N GLU A 4 -12.50 -13.90 8.39
CA GLU A 4 -13.44 -13.19 9.24
C GLU A 4 -13.07 -11.71 9.34
N THR A 5 -11.79 -11.39 9.59
CA THR A 5 -11.27 -10.02 9.61
C THR A 5 -11.48 -9.32 8.26
N ILE A 6 -11.25 -10.01 7.14
CA ILE A 6 -11.50 -9.46 5.80
C ILE A 6 -13.00 -9.14 5.62
N THR A 7 -13.87 -10.03 6.07
CA THR A 7 -15.32 -9.83 5.97
C THR A 7 -15.77 -8.64 6.80
N GLN A 8 -15.33 -8.57 8.05
CA GLN A 8 -15.61 -7.47 8.97
C GLN A 8 -15.15 -6.12 8.39
N PHE A 9 -13.92 -6.04 7.85
CA PHE A 9 -13.43 -4.83 7.21
C PHE A 9 -14.30 -4.41 6.02
N ILE A 10 -14.64 -5.35 5.14
CA ILE A 10 -15.47 -5.07 3.96
C ILE A 10 -16.85 -4.57 4.37
N ASP A 11 -17.46 -5.15 5.41
CA ASP A 11 -18.78 -4.74 5.88
C ASP A 11 -18.75 -3.31 6.45
N ILE A 12 -17.69 -2.95 7.19
CA ILE A 12 -17.44 -1.56 7.64
C ILE A 12 -17.29 -0.63 6.43
N VAL A 13 -16.43 -0.95 5.47
CA VAL A 13 -16.17 -0.05 4.33
C VAL A 13 -17.40 0.11 3.44
N LYS A 14 -18.26 -0.90 3.33
CA LYS A 14 -19.51 -0.83 2.58
C LYS A 14 -20.58 0.01 3.25
N SER A 15 -20.61 0.09 4.58
CA SER A 15 -21.57 0.95 5.31
C SER A 15 -21.22 2.44 5.21
N ILE A 16 -19.98 2.78 4.81
CA ILE A 16 -19.54 4.15 4.66
C ILE A 16 -19.96 4.71 3.29
N GLU A 17 -20.87 5.69 3.35
CA GLU A 17 -21.31 6.48 2.21
C GLU A 17 -20.29 7.57 1.87
N ASN A 18 -19.25 7.16 1.13
CA ASN A 18 -18.28 8.07 0.54
C ASN A 18 -17.94 7.59 -0.88
N ASP A 19 -18.15 8.47 -1.87
CA ASP A 19 -17.96 8.21 -3.29
C ASP A 19 -16.49 8.14 -3.71
N ARG A 20 -15.59 8.69 -2.88
CA ARG A 20 -14.14 8.56 -3.05
C ARG A 20 -13.61 7.22 -2.55
N ILE A 21 -14.41 6.38 -1.90
CA ILE A 21 -14.02 5.02 -1.47
C ILE A 21 -14.58 4.00 -2.45
N ILE A 22 -13.72 3.53 -3.35
CA ILE A 22 -14.11 2.68 -4.49
C ILE A 22 -13.34 1.35 -4.44
N LEU A 23 -12.02 1.40 -4.36
CA LEU A 23 -11.14 0.23 -4.43
C LEU A 23 -11.26 -0.62 -3.16
N LEU A 24 -11.31 -0.01 -1.98
CA LEU A 24 -11.40 -0.74 -0.70
C LEU A 24 -12.78 -1.37 -0.47
N LYS A 25 -13.81 -1.02 -1.25
CA LYS A 25 -15.10 -1.74 -1.29
C LYS A 25 -15.01 -3.07 -2.05
N ASN A 26 -13.98 -3.26 -2.87
CA ASN A 26 -13.80 -4.48 -3.65
C ASN A 26 -13.08 -5.55 -2.82
N ARG A 27 -13.74 -6.69 -2.61
CA ARG A 27 -13.22 -7.82 -1.84
C ARG A 27 -11.87 -8.34 -2.37
N GLU A 28 -11.69 -8.39 -3.69
CA GLU A 28 -10.44 -8.87 -4.30
C GLU A 28 -9.27 -7.93 -4.02
N VAL A 29 -9.52 -6.62 -3.93
CA VAL A 29 -8.50 -5.65 -3.53
C VAL A 29 -8.04 -5.92 -2.09
N ILE A 30 -8.96 -6.21 -1.18
CA ILE A 30 -8.61 -6.53 0.20
C ILE A 30 -7.87 -7.87 0.30
N ARG A 31 -8.31 -8.89 -0.44
CA ARG A 31 -7.59 -10.16 -0.56
C ARG A 31 -6.16 -9.94 -1.06
N TRP A 32 -6.01 -9.16 -2.13
CA TRP A 32 -4.71 -8.80 -2.69
C TRP A 32 -3.83 -8.05 -1.68
N ILE A 33 -4.33 -7.01 -0.99
CA ILE A 33 -3.58 -6.28 0.05
C ILE A 33 -3.06 -7.25 1.13
N THR A 34 -3.87 -8.24 1.50
CA THR A 34 -3.53 -9.22 2.55
C THR A 34 -2.69 -10.42 2.08
N GLY A 35 -2.29 -10.46 0.80
CA GLY A 35 -1.47 -11.53 0.24
C GLY A 35 -2.20 -12.73 -0.33
N ASP A 36 -3.52 -12.69 -0.38
CA ASP A 36 -4.33 -13.72 -1.02
C ASP A 36 -4.56 -13.39 -2.50
N THR A 37 -3.88 -14.14 -3.37
CA THR A 37 -3.96 -14.02 -4.84
C THR A 37 -4.82 -15.11 -5.47
N THR A 38 -5.54 -15.92 -4.69
CA THR A 38 -6.31 -17.07 -5.20
C THR A 38 -7.59 -16.68 -5.96
N PHE A 39 -7.91 -15.39 -6.05
CA PHE A 39 -8.95 -14.89 -6.96
C PHE A 39 -8.47 -14.83 -8.43
N LEU A 40 -7.16 -14.89 -8.67
CA LEU A 40 -6.63 -14.93 -10.03
C LEU A 40 -6.96 -16.29 -10.69
N PRO A 41 -7.18 -16.33 -12.01
CA PRO A 41 -7.41 -17.58 -12.72
C PRO A 41 -6.29 -18.61 -12.50
N GLU A 42 -6.66 -19.87 -12.38
CA GLU A 42 -5.68 -20.96 -12.33
C GLU A 42 -4.94 -21.07 -13.66
N ILE A 43 -3.66 -21.44 -13.58
CA ILE A 43 -2.83 -21.69 -14.75
C ILE A 43 -2.39 -23.15 -14.77
N GLU A 44 -2.23 -23.67 -15.98
CA GLU A 44 -1.45 -24.90 -16.17
C GLU A 44 0.01 -24.63 -15.77
N LYS A 45 0.44 -25.25 -14.68
CA LYS A 45 1.78 -25.11 -14.10
C LYS A 45 2.80 -25.85 -14.96
N LYS A 46 3.94 -25.20 -15.20
CA LYS A 46 5.05 -25.78 -15.98
C LYS A 46 6.35 -25.72 -15.20
N ASN A 47 6.76 -24.52 -14.82
CA ASN A 47 7.93 -24.30 -13.98
C ASN A 47 7.81 -22.91 -13.34
N LYS A 48 8.52 -22.71 -12.23
CA LYS A 48 8.46 -21.47 -11.44
C LYS A 48 8.59 -20.20 -12.28
N THR A 49 9.54 -20.13 -13.21
CA THR A 49 9.75 -18.94 -14.04
C THR A 49 8.60 -18.68 -15.01
N ASN A 50 8.08 -19.73 -15.66
CA ASN A 50 6.93 -19.59 -16.56
C ASN A 50 5.65 -19.24 -15.79
N ASP A 51 5.45 -19.89 -14.64
CA ASP A 51 4.28 -19.72 -13.80
C ASP A 51 4.21 -18.29 -13.24
N MET A 52 5.33 -17.76 -12.74
CA MET A 52 5.44 -16.36 -12.27
C MET A 52 5.11 -15.36 -13.38
N LYS A 53 5.60 -15.58 -14.61
CA LYS A 53 5.30 -14.70 -15.75
C LYS A 53 3.82 -14.71 -16.11
N LYS A 54 3.18 -15.89 -16.11
CA LYS A 54 1.74 -16.02 -16.38
C LYS A 54 0.92 -15.33 -15.30
N TYR A 55 1.21 -15.59 -14.02
CA TYR A 55 0.50 -14.94 -12.93
C TYR A 55 0.73 -13.43 -12.90
N LYS A 56 1.90 -12.92 -13.29
CA LYS A 56 2.13 -11.48 -13.44
C LYS A 56 1.22 -10.85 -14.48
N LEU A 57 1.02 -11.51 -15.62
CA LEU A 57 0.08 -11.03 -16.65
C LEU A 57 -1.35 -11.00 -16.11
N LEU A 58 -1.79 -12.06 -15.43
CA LEU A 58 -3.13 -12.12 -14.81
C LEU A 58 -3.32 -11.04 -13.73
N GLU A 59 -2.32 -10.83 -12.89
CA GLU A 59 -2.32 -9.79 -11.85
C GLU A 59 -2.35 -8.39 -12.47
N ASP A 60 -1.65 -8.17 -13.58
CA ASP A 60 -1.68 -6.91 -14.31
C ASP A 60 -3.03 -6.65 -14.98
N GLU A 61 -3.62 -7.66 -15.61
CA GLU A 61 -4.94 -7.56 -16.23
C GLU A 61 -6.02 -7.26 -15.18
N TRP A 62 -6.00 -7.99 -14.06
CA TRP A 62 -6.89 -7.75 -12.92
C TRP A 62 -6.71 -6.33 -12.36
N GLY A 63 -5.48 -5.95 -12.01
CA GLY A 63 -5.20 -4.66 -11.38
C GLY A 63 -5.59 -3.48 -12.27
N GLN A 64 -5.34 -3.60 -13.58
CA GLN A 64 -5.79 -2.61 -14.56
C GLN A 64 -7.31 -2.57 -14.70
N GLY A 65 -7.98 -3.72 -14.70
CA GLY A 65 -9.45 -3.81 -14.74
C GLY A 65 -10.10 -3.13 -13.54
N VAL A 66 -9.59 -3.40 -12.33
CA VAL A 66 -10.08 -2.77 -11.10
C VAL A 66 -9.79 -1.27 -11.10
N LEU A 67 -8.58 -0.84 -11.48
CA LEU A 67 -8.23 0.58 -11.51
C LEU A 67 -9.11 1.39 -12.48
N LYS A 68 -9.50 0.81 -13.61
CA LYS A 68 -10.41 1.45 -14.59
C LYS A 68 -11.78 1.79 -14.00
N VAL A 69 -12.24 1.07 -12.97
CA VAL A 69 -13.49 1.41 -12.27
C VAL A 69 -13.38 2.78 -11.59
N ARG A 70 -12.23 3.08 -10.98
CA ARG A 70 -11.96 4.36 -10.32
C ARG A 70 -11.47 5.43 -11.28
N ARG A 71 -10.68 5.06 -12.29
CA ARG A 71 -9.99 5.95 -13.23
C ARG A 71 -10.16 5.47 -14.68
N PRO A 72 -11.37 5.55 -15.24
CA PRO A 72 -11.62 5.12 -16.62
C PRO A 72 -10.89 5.99 -17.65
N ASP A 73 -10.44 7.18 -17.25
CA ASP A 73 -9.68 8.13 -18.06
C ASP A 73 -8.21 7.74 -18.26
N LEU A 74 -7.66 6.87 -17.40
CA LEU A 74 -6.24 6.51 -17.47
C LEU A 74 -5.97 5.49 -18.58
N LYS A 75 -5.02 5.85 -19.46
CA LYS A 75 -4.38 4.89 -20.37
C LYS A 75 -3.32 4.12 -19.57
N LEU A 76 -3.66 2.90 -19.15
CA LEU A 76 -2.78 2.08 -18.34
C LEU A 76 -1.76 1.36 -19.23
N GLU A 77 -0.51 1.83 -19.20
CA GLU A 77 0.62 1.18 -19.86
C GLU A 77 1.52 0.54 -18.81
N LYS A 78 1.37 -0.77 -18.58
CA LYS A 78 2.23 -1.68 -17.77
C LYS A 78 2.50 -1.34 -16.29
N GLN A 79 2.42 -0.09 -15.83
CA GLN A 79 2.77 0.35 -14.47
C GLN A 79 1.54 0.94 -13.73
N TRP A 80 0.53 0.11 -13.53
CA TRP A 80 -0.74 0.49 -12.88
C TRP A 80 -0.60 0.69 -11.35
N THR A 81 0.37 0.03 -10.71
CA THR A 81 0.51 0.01 -9.25
C THR A 81 0.76 1.36 -8.61
N THR A 82 1.38 2.30 -9.32
CA THR A 82 1.61 3.66 -8.80
C THR A 82 0.27 4.35 -8.51
N LYS A 83 -0.59 4.48 -9.52
CA LYS A 83 -1.92 5.10 -9.34
C LYS A 83 -2.83 4.26 -8.45
N PHE A 84 -2.73 2.95 -8.53
CA PHE A 84 -3.48 2.07 -7.63
C PHE A 84 -3.14 2.30 -6.16
N GLY A 85 -1.84 2.40 -5.85
CA GLY A 85 -1.32 2.68 -4.51
C GLY A 85 -1.69 4.05 -3.98
N GLU A 86 -1.53 5.10 -4.79
CA GLU A 86 -1.95 6.47 -4.45
C GLU A 86 -3.44 6.49 -4.04
N HIS A 87 -4.31 5.88 -4.85
CA HIS A 87 -5.75 5.84 -4.58
C HIS A 87 -6.11 5.02 -3.35
N ILE A 88 -5.48 3.87 -3.13
CA ILE A 88 -5.67 3.09 -1.89
C ILE A 88 -5.22 3.90 -0.66
N CYS A 89 -4.11 4.62 -0.76
CA CYS A 89 -3.60 5.48 0.30
C CYS A 89 -4.61 6.59 0.66
N GLU A 90 -5.17 7.26 -0.34
CA GLU A 90 -6.24 8.24 -0.15
C GLU A 90 -7.46 7.60 0.55
N GLU A 91 -7.92 6.44 0.07
CA GLU A 91 -9.09 5.77 0.66
C GLU A 91 -8.87 5.36 2.11
N PHE A 92 -7.67 4.86 2.46
CA PHE A 92 -7.32 4.59 3.85
C PHE A 92 -7.34 5.86 4.70
N CYS A 93 -6.83 6.99 4.20
CA CYS A 93 -6.90 8.26 4.93
C CYS A 93 -8.34 8.67 5.23
N ILE A 94 -9.26 8.52 4.25
CA ILE A 94 -10.68 8.81 4.45
C ILE A 94 -11.28 7.89 5.52
N LEU A 95 -11.00 6.58 5.47
CA LEU A 95 -11.47 5.61 6.45
C LEU A 95 -10.94 5.87 7.87
N LEU A 96 -9.80 6.54 7.99
CA LEU A 96 -9.24 7.00 9.26
C LEU A 96 -9.80 8.37 9.71
N GLY A 97 -10.83 8.89 9.02
CA GLY A 97 -11.46 10.17 9.35
C GLY A 97 -10.64 11.40 8.97
N LYS A 98 -9.71 11.27 8.01
CA LYS A 98 -8.86 12.37 7.52
C LYS A 98 -9.38 12.93 6.21
N THR A 99 -8.93 14.14 5.85
CA THR A 99 -9.25 14.76 4.56
C THR A 99 -8.03 14.72 3.63
N PRO A 100 -7.87 13.66 2.81
CA PRO A 100 -6.73 13.59 1.90
C PRO A 100 -6.86 14.59 0.76
N VAL A 101 -5.81 15.37 0.56
CA VAL A 101 -5.60 16.28 -0.56
C VAL A 101 -4.29 15.96 -1.27
N ARG A 102 -4.16 16.41 -2.52
CA ARG A 102 -2.89 16.33 -3.23
C ARG A 102 -1.94 17.42 -2.72
N PRO A 103 -0.72 17.09 -2.25
CA PRO A 103 0.22 18.11 -1.78
C PRO A 103 0.70 19.00 -2.93
N GLY A 104 0.93 20.27 -2.60
CA GLY A 104 1.67 21.19 -3.47
C GLY A 104 3.15 20.80 -3.57
N THR A 105 3.81 21.09 -4.69
CA THR A 105 5.24 20.78 -4.86
C THR A 105 6.10 21.70 -4.00
N LYS A 106 7.01 21.13 -3.19
CA LYS A 106 7.99 21.87 -2.38
C LYS A 106 9.40 21.34 -2.65
N ASN A 107 10.32 22.23 -3.04
CA ASN A 107 11.70 21.88 -3.38
C ASN A 107 11.83 20.69 -4.35
N GLY A 108 10.96 20.62 -5.35
CA GLY A 108 10.92 19.52 -6.32
C GLY A 108 10.25 18.24 -5.83
N TYR A 109 9.86 18.14 -4.57
CA TYR A 109 9.12 16.99 -4.04
C TYR A 109 7.61 17.21 -4.11
N GLN A 110 6.89 16.18 -4.56
CA GLN A 110 5.44 16.07 -4.47
C GLN A 110 5.10 14.63 -4.04
N PRO A 111 4.95 14.39 -2.72
CA PRO A 111 4.46 13.13 -2.18
C PRO A 111 3.04 12.80 -2.67
N ASP A 112 2.55 11.59 -2.39
CA ASP A 112 1.30 11.11 -2.96
C ASP A 112 0.05 11.77 -2.36
N THR A 113 0.01 11.93 -1.02
CA THR A 113 -1.17 12.44 -0.31
C THR A 113 -0.77 13.28 0.90
N GLU A 114 -1.54 14.31 1.19
CA GLU A 114 -1.40 15.13 2.39
C GLU A 114 -2.73 15.10 3.18
N THR A 115 -2.64 14.88 4.48
CA THR A 115 -3.74 15.04 5.44
C THR A 115 -3.41 16.21 6.37
N GLU A 116 -4.33 16.53 7.28
CA GLU A 116 -4.16 17.59 8.27
C GLU A 116 -2.92 17.40 9.15
N ASP A 117 -2.54 16.14 9.41
CA ASP A 117 -1.54 15.73 10.37
C ASP A 117 -0.33 14.99 9.80
N ALA A 118 -0.33 14.63 8.51
CA ALA A 118 0.73 13.83 7.91
C ALA A 118 0.88 14.04 6.39
N ILE A 119 2.06 13.71 5.90
CA ILE A 119 2.32 13.45 4.48
C ILE A 119 2.40 11.94 4.28
N TRP A 120 1.84 11.43 3.19
CA TRP A 120 1.79 10.02 2.87
C TRP A 120 2.46 9.74 1.52
N GLU A 121 3.25 8.68 1.49
CA GLU A 121 3.88 8.13 0.29
C GLU A 121 3.53 6.65 0.19
N ALA A 122 2.82 6.27 -0.87
CA ALA A 122 2.48 4.90 -1.14
C ALA A 122 3.67 4.14 -1.78
N LYS A 123 3.86 2.91 -1.32
CA LYS A 123 4.79 1.95 -1.91
C LYS A 123 4.03 0.67 -2.19
N THR A 124 3.74 0.46 -3.46
CA THR A 124 2.87 -0.62 -3.94
C THR A 124 3.61 -1.49 -4.93
N GLN A 125 3.56 -2.81 -4.73
CA GLN A 125 4.21 -3.79 -5.60
C GLN A 125 3.30 -4.99 -5.82
N THR A 126 3.36 -5.56 -7.02
CA THR A 126 2.64 -6.79 -7.38
C THR A 126 3.36 -8.04 -6.84
N TYR A 127 2.62 -9.11 -6.55
CA TYR A 127 3.16 -10.36 -5.99
C TYR A 127 4.06 -11.11 -6.96
N PHE A 128 3.80 -10.98 -8.26
CA PHE A 128 4.52 -11.72 -9.29
C PHE A 128 5.62 -10.91 -9.99
N THR A 129 5.97 -9.73 -9.46
CA THR A 129 7.15 -8.97 -9.91
C THR A 129 8.44 -9.57 -9.33
N ASP A 130 9.40 -9.90 -10.18
CA ASP A 130 10.71 -10.42 -9.80
C ASP A 130 11.79 -9.32 -9.68
N GLY A 131 13.01 -9.74 -9.31
CA GLY A 131 14.17 -8.86 -9.22
C GLY A 131 14.21 -7.98 -7.97
N THR A 132 14.86 -6.82 -8.12
CA THR A 132 15.20 -5.88 -7.03
C THR A 132 14.26 -4.70 -6.92
N ALA A 133 13.13 -4.71 -7.66
CA ALA A 133 12.19 -3.59 -7.67
C ALA A 133 11.73 -3.18 -6.26
N GLY A 134 11.52 -4.15 -5.37
CA GLY A 134 11.12 -3.93 -3.97
C GLY A 134 12.20 -3.31 -3.09
N GLU A 135 13.48 -3.36 -3.46
CA GLU A 135 14.55 -2.78 -2.64
C GLU A 135 14.45 -1.25 -2.59
N LYS A 136 13.81 -0.63 -3.59
CA LYS A 136 13.53 0.81 -3.61
C LYS A 136 12.67 1.27 -2.43
N ILE A 137 11.90 0.38 -1.81
CA ILE A 137 11.12 0.69 -0.61
C ILE A 137 12.05 1.20 0.51
N LEU A 138 13.24 0.60 0.66
CA LEU A 138 14.22 0.93 1.70
C LEU A 138 14.91 2.27 1.50
N GLY A 139 15.01 2.73 0.24
CA GLY A 139 15.55 4.05 -0.09
C GLY A 139 14.53 5.19 0.11
N THR A 140 13.27 4.89 0.36
CA THR A 140 12.19 5.89 0.46
C THR A 140 12.44 6.92 1.58
N PRO A 141 12.77 6.52 2.82
CA PRO A 141 13.04 7.51 3.87
C PRO A 141 14.24 8.40 3.57
N PHE A 142 15.29 7.86 2.94
CA PHE A 142 16.45 8.65 2.55
C PHE A 142 16.11 9.66 1.46
N LYS A 143 15.36 9.24 0.42
CA LYS A 143 14.89 10.14 -0.65
C LYS A 143 14.06 11.29 -0.09
N TYR A 144 13.25 11.02 0.94
CA TYR A 144 12.28 11.96 1.48
C TYR A 144 12.66 12.45 2.88
N ALA A 145 13.95 12.47 3.21
CA ALA A 145 14.47 12.87 4.53
C ALA A 145 14.01 14.28 4.93
N ASP A 146 13.88 15.19 3.95
CA ASP A 146 13.53 16.59 4.17
C ASP A 146 12.01 16.84 4.21
N ILE A 147 11.16 15.84 3.87
CA ILE A 147 9.71 16.03 3.78
C ILE A 147 9.10 16.49 5.11
N PRO A 148 9.47 15.92 6.27
CA PRO A 148 8.90 16.36 7.53
C PRO A 148 9.13 17.85 7.82
N GLU A 149 10.30 18.38 7.49
CA GLU A 149 10.62 19.80 7.63
C GLU A 149 9.91 20.66 6.57
N LEU A 150 9.99 20.27 5.29
CA LEU A 150 9.38 21.03 4.18
C LEU A 150 7.86 21.20 4.32
N TYR A 151 7.19 20.19 4.85
CA TYR A 151 5.74 20.18 5.01
C TYR A 151 5.27 20.46 6.44
N GLY A 152 6.17 20.47 7.42
CA GLY A 152 5.84 20.63 8.84
C GLY A 152 5.00 19.48 9.40
N LYS A 153 5.05 18.30 8.77
CA LYS A 153 4.20 17.13 9.05
C LYS A 153 5.00 15.84 8.90
N PRO A 154 4.84 14.85 9.78
CA PRO A 154 5.53 13.57 9.64
C PRO A 154 5.20 12.89 8.30
N LEU A 155 6.17 12.14 7.77
CA LEU A 155 6.01 11.31 6.58
C LEU A 155 5.64 9.88 6.97
N LYS A 156 4.56 9.38 6.39
CA LYS A 156 4.08 8.00 6.50
C LYS A 156 4.32 7.29 5.17
N ILE A 157 5.12 6.22 5.18
CA ILE A 157 5.40 5.40 4.01
C ILE A 157 4.50 4.18 4.08
N LEU A 158 3.41 4.17 3.31
CA LEU A 158 2.42 3.11 3.31
C LEU A 158 2.83 1.98 2.35
N CYS A 159 3.20 0.83 2.90
CA CYS A 159 3.50 -0.38 2.13
C CYS A 159 2.22 -1.16 1.84
N ILE A 160 1.98 -1.48 0.56
CA ILE A 160 0.73 -2.11 0.10
C ILE A 160 1.04 -3.36 -0.75
N GLY A 161 0.29 -4.45 -0.51
CA GLY A 161 0.42 -5.70 -1.25
C GLY A 161 1.78 -6.36 -1.04
N GLN A 162 2.46 -6.74 -2.12
CA GLN A 162 3.77 -7.41 -2.00
C GLN A 162 4.84 -6.50 -1.36
N ALA A 163 4.70 -5.17 -1.47
CA ALA A 163 5.61 -4.24 -0.82
C ALA A 163 5.58 -4.39 0.71
N GLU A 164 4.38 -4.58 1.27
CA GLU A 164 4.22 -4.88 2.70
C GLU A 164 4.77 -6.26 3.04
N HIS A 165 4.43 -7.27 2.25
CA HIS A 165 4.90 -8.64 2.47
C HIS A 165 6.43 -8.70 2.52
N LEU A 166 7.12 -8.06 1.57
CA LEU A 166 8.58 -7.97 1.56
C LEU A 166 9.10 -7.18 2.76
N SER A 167 8.44 -6.07 3.11
CA SER A 167 8.84 -5.22 4.24
C SER A 167 8.82 -5.97 5.57
N ARG A 168 7.85 -6.86 5.78
CA ARG A 168 7.75 -7.71 6.98
C ARG A 168 8.64 -8.95 6.92
N ASN A 169 8.62 -9.67 5.79
CA ASN A 169 9.13 -11.05 5.72
C ASN A 169 10.51 -11.19 5.07
N LYS A 170 11.04 -10.11 4.48
CA LYS A 170 12.38 -10.11 3.86
C LYS A 170 13.24 -8.97 4.39
N TYR A 171 12.75 -7.74 4.27
CA TYR A 171 13.55 -6.56 4.55
C TYR A 171 13.55 -6.17 6.02
N GLY A 172 12.45 -6.39 6.76
CA GLY A 172 12.35 -6.09 8.19
C GLY A 172 12.34 -4.59 8.50
N ASN A 173 11.79 -3.76 7.61
CA ASN A 173 11.50 -2.35 7.85
C ASN A 173 10.08 -2.12 8.40
N LEU A 174 9.24 -3.16 8.41
CA LEU A 174 8.02 -3.24 9.20
C LEU A 174 8.22 -4.28 10.30
N PHE A 175 7.65 -4.02 11.47
CA PHE A 175 7.80 -4.87 12.65
C PHE A 175 7.37 -6.32 12.38
N GLY A 176 8.15 -7.27 12.91
CA GLY A 176 7.99 -8.72 12.72
C GLY A 176 9.35 -9.45 12.79
N ASP A 177 9.33 -10.76 12.58
CA ASP A 177 10.47 -11.67 12.82
C ASP A 177 11.77 -11.32 12.07
N LYS A 178 11.70 -10.54 10.98
CA LYS A 178 12.89 -10.12 10.20
C LYS A 178 13.48 -8.79 10.63
N THR A 179 12.88 -8.14 11.64
CA THR A 179 13.37 -6.90 12.22
C THR A 179 14.45 -7.22 13.24
N SER A 180 15.71 -7.22 12.80
CA SER A 180 16.84 -7.41 13.71
C SER A 180 17.11 -6.14 14.53
N ILE A 181 17.86 -6.26 15.62
CA ILE A 181 18.26 -5.11 16.46
C ILE A 181 18.91 -3.98 15.63
N ASN A 182 19.76 -4.33 14.67
CA ASN A 182 20.40 -3.32 13.82
C ASN A 182 19.42 -2.63 12.86
N LYS A 183 18.41 -3.35 12.36
CA LYS A 183 17.34 -2.74 11.55
C LYS A 183 16.46 -1.85 12.41
N GLN A 184 16.14 -2.27 13.64
CA GLN A 184 15.38 -1.46 14.58
C GLN A 184 16.06 -0.11 14.84
N LYS A 185 17.39 -0.08 15.03
CA LYS A 185 18.14 1.19 15.17
C LYS A 185 17.96 2.13 13.98
N ILE A 186 17.95 1.59 12.76
CA ILE A 186 17.74 2.39 11.54
C ILE A 186 16.30 2.89 11.46
N ILE A 187 15.33 2.05 11.83
CA ILE A 187 13.91 2.43 11.90
C ILE A 187 13.70 3.54 12.93
N ASP A 188 14.29 3.41 14.12
CA ASP A 188 14.19 4.39 15.20
C ASP A 188 14.84 5.72 14.82
N MET A 189 15.95 5.67 14.07
CA MET A 189 16.58 6.86 13.50
C MET A 189 15.65 7.58 12.52
N TYR A 190 15.01 6.88 11.58
CA TYR A 190 14.04 7.53 10.70
C TYR A 190 12.81 8.05 11.45
N LYS A 191 12.37 7.31 12.48
CA LYS A 191 11.25 7.75 13.32
C LYS A 191 11.58 9.03 14.08
N SER A 192 12.81 9.21 14.56
CA SER A 192 13.23 10.47 15.20
C SER A 192 13.29 11.64 14.22
N MET A 193 13.41 11.37 12.91
CA MET A 193 13.28 12.35 11.82
C MET A 193 11.82 12.58 11.40
N GLY A 194 10.84 11.96 12.06
CA GLY A 194 9.42 12.09 11.68
C GLY A 194 9.01 11.24 10.48
N ILE A 195 9.74 10.16 10.18
CA ILE A 195 9.46 9.26 9.06
C ILE A 195 9.17 7.84 9.58
N GLU A 196 8.07 7.24 9.15
CA GLU A 196 7.74 5.87 9.53
C GLU A 196 7.18 5.05 8.37
N TRP A 197 7.44 3.74 8.39
CA TRP A 197 6.74 2.78 7.54
C TRP A 197 5.47 2.30 8.23
N ILE A 198 4.42 2.10 7.44
CA ILE A 198 3.13 1.55 7.87
C ILE A 198 2.74 0.43 6.91
N GLY A 199 2.25 -0.70 7.41
CA GLY A 199 1.61 -1.71 6.58
C GLY A 199 0.14 -1.38 6.33
N ALA A 200 -0.35 -1.58 5.11
CA ALA A 200 -1.78 -1.51 4.81
C ALA A 200 -2.61 -2.46 5.69
N THR A 201 -2.07 -3.64 6.06
CA THR A 201 -2.79 -4.53 6.99
C THR A 201 -2.86 -4.00 8.43
N ASP A 202 -1.92 -3.14 8.86
CA ASP A 202 -2.02 -2.44 10.15
C ASP A 202 -3.20 -1.44 10.12
N LEU A 203 -3.36 -0.72 9.01
CA LEU A 203 -4.48 0.23 8.84
C LEU A 203 -5.84 -0.48 8.81
N ILE A 204 -5.93 -1.64 8.16
CA ILE A 204 -7.15 -2.48 8.18
C ILE A 204 -7.52 -2.84 9.62
N GLN A 205 -6.56 -3.32 10.41
CA GLN A 205 -6.80 -3.69 11.81
C GLN A 205 -7.22 -2.48 12.65
N GLN A 206 -6.56 -1.33 12.46
CA GLN A 206 -6.90 -0.10 13.14
C GLN A 206 -8.33 0.36 12.84
N ILE A 207 -8.74 0.32 11.56
CA ILE A 207 -10.10 0.70 11.15
C ILE A 207 -11.14 -0.24 11.76
N ILE A 208 -10.88 -1.55 11.78
CA ILE A 208 -11.77 -2.51 12.45
C ILE A 208 -11.89 -2.17 13.93
N ALA A 209 -10.77 -1.94 14.62
CA ALA A 209 -10.76 -1.63 16.04
C ALA A 209 -11.53 -0.34 16.35
N ASN A 210 -11.38 0.69 15.53
CA ASN A 210 -12.09 1.98 15.69
C ASN A 210 -13.62 1.87 15.49
N ASN A 211 -14.11 0.85 14.79
CA ASN A 211 -15.53 0.64 14.51
C ASN A 211 -16.16 -0.52 15.30
N SER A 212 -15.38 -1.14 16.21
CA SER A 212 -15.86 -2.22 17.09
C SER A 212 -16.22 -1.70 18.51
N LEU A 213 -16.20 -0.38 18.71
CA LEU A 213 -16.55 0.34 19.93
C LEU A 213 -17.81 1.17 19.70
#